data_AF-A0A2V5S7Y9-F1
#
_entry.id   AF-A0A2V5S7Y9-F1
#
_cell.length_a   1.000
_cell.length_b   1.000
_cell.length_c   1.000
_cell.angle_alpha   90.00
_cell.angle_beta   90.00
_cell.angle_gamma   90.00
#
_symmetry.space_group_name_H-M   'P 1'
#
loop_
_entity.id
_entity.type
_entity.pdbx_description
1 polymer ?
#
loop_
_entity_poly.entity_id
_entity_poly.type
_entity_poly.pdbx_seq_one_letter_code
_entity_poly.pdbx_strand_id
1 'polypeptide(L)'
;MACTSAATLDDLKQLEITCYVPSHLPQGFQLKKVEITYEEPSGEGGQTNRPLPHYSLEYSNGWSGTFSVESAREGIGDRNIMEEEDTEETEIQSPFGPMYLIYRPKGKDGRKKEIKANWVSDAKMNEELAKGADSHPVLGRYHGFSATGITLKEFAKIIESLHPVGSETAGKSAVSAASATAAPEQPSALKIHPKVFNMIDCWVSDSESPVVTEINLDAVEKNGNQFNHDDVSQDGEWLRFSLPDTSGFMRYRVLESKGNHYKVEYQDNGGGTLTTASVIEFDVVKRDVRRGGKPLSVRVLRVTSYTQK
;
A
#
# COMPACT_ATOMS: atom_id res chain seq x y z
N MET A 1 -1.45 -37.20 -28.37
CA MET A 1 -1.09 -36.64 -27.04
C MET A 1 0.20 -35.86 -27.23
N ALA A 2 0.11 -34.53 -27.29
CA ALA A 2 1.32 -33.70 -27.29
C ALA A 2 1.81 -33.62 -25.84
N CYS A 3 3.03 -34.09 -25.58
CA CYS A 3 3.70 -33.82 -24.31
C CYS A 3 4.01 -32.33 -24.28
N THR A 4 3.20 -31.54 -23.60
CA THR A 4 3.55 -30.17 -23.24
C THR A 4 4.76 -30.23 -22.31
N SER A 5 5.89 -29.68 -22.75
CA SER A 5 7.07 -29.51 -21.90
C SER A 5 6.71 -28.60 -20.73
N ALA A 6 7.26 -28.89 -19.54
CA ALA A 6 7.12 -28.01 -18.39
C ALA A 6 7.69 -26.62 -18.73
N ALA A 7 6.99 -25.57 -18.31
CA ALA A 7 7.46 -24.20 -18.50
C ALA A 7 8.79 -23.96 -17.75
N THR A 8 9.55 -22.99 -18.23
CA THR A 8 10.87 -22.60 -17.74
C THR A 8 10.91 -21.10 -17.47
N LEU A 9 11.97 -20.62 -16.79
CA LEU A 9 12.15 -19.17 -16.59
C LEU A 9 12.33 -18.41 -17.91
N ASP A 10 12.82 -19.06 -18.97
CA ASP A 10 12.96 -18.44 -20.28
C ASP A 10 11.61 -18.20 -20.95
N ASP A 11 10.60 -19.03 -20.67
CA ASP A 11 9.24 -18.83 -21.17
C ASP A 11 8.59 -17.58 -20.55
N LEU A 12 8.96 -17.20 -19.33
CA LEU A 12 8.49 -15.96 -18.69
C LEU A 12 8.97 -14.71 -19.43
N LYS A 13 10.12 -14.75 -20.11
CA LYS A 13 10.65 -13.62 -20.91
C LYS A 13 9.77 -13.33 -22.13
N GLN A 14 8.94 -14.27 -22.54
CA GLN A 14 8.05 -14.14 -23.69
C GLN A 14 6.69 -13.56 -23.30
N LEU A 15 6.41 -13.42 -22.00
CA LEU A 15 5.18 -12.84 -21.50
C LEU A 15 5.22 -11.31 -21.59
N GLU A 16 4.07 -10.72 -21.89
CA GLU A 16 3.92 -9.26 -21.97
C GLU A 16 3.75 -8.57 -20.61
N ILE A 17 3.60 -9.38 -19.57
CA ILE A 17 3.47 -8.94 -18.18
C ILE A 17 4.84 -8.93 -17.50
N THR A 18 4.99 -8.08 -16.49
CA THR A 18 6.24 -8.07 -15.71
C THR A 18 6.26 -9.29 -14.80
N CYS A 19 7.21 -10.19 -14.99
CA CYS A 19 7.45 -11.33 -14.11
C CYS A 19 8.64 -11.05 -13.20
N TYR A 20 8.59 -11.48 -11.93
CA TYR A 20 9.67 -11.29 -10.96
C TYR A 20 10.31 -12.60 -10.54
N VAL A 21 11.65 -12.60 -10.46
CA VAL A 21 12.45 -13.73 -9.97
C VAL A 21 13.43 -13.26 -8.89
N PRO A 22 13.71 -14.07 -7.86
CA PRO A 22 14.71 -13.74 -6.86
C PRO A 22 16.13 -13.96 -7.40
N SER A 23 17.04 -13.03 -7.13
CA SER A 23 18.48 -13.20 -7.35
C SER A 23 19.19 -13.86 -6.15
N HIS A 24 18.51 -13.95 -5.01
CA HIS A 24 18.99 -14.62 -3.81
C HIS A 24 17.98 -15.64 -3.29
N LEU A 25 18.47 -16.84 -2.98
CA LEU A 25 17.70 -17.88 -2.31
C LEU A 25 18.52 -18.46 -1.14
N PRO A 26 17.86 -18.94 -0.06
CA PRO A 26 18.54 -19.67 1.01
C PRO A 26 19.23 -20.92 0.47
N GLN A 27 20.26 -21.38 1.19
CA GLN A 27 21.03 -22.55 0.75
C GLN A 27 20.11 -23.77 0.54
N GLY A 28 20.28 -24.43 -0.60
CA GLY A 28 19.54 -25.63 -0.97
C GLY A 28 18.22 -25.38 -1.70
N PHE A 29 17.70 -24.15 -1.71
CA PHE A 29 16.52 -23.81 -2.50
C PHE A 29 16.85 -23.81 -3.99
N GLN A 30 16.01 -24.48 -4.77
CA GLN A 30 16.09 -24.53 -6.22
C GLN A 30 14.70 -24.32 -6.79
N LEU A 31 14.65 -23.80 -8.03
CA LEU A 31 13.40 -23.69 -8.78
C LEU A 31 12.79 -25.08 -8.96
N LYS A 32 11.56 -25.25 -8.50
CA LYS A 32 10.83 -26.52 -8.53
C LYS A 32 9.78 -26.56 -9.62
N LYS A 33 9.03 -25.46 -9.78
CA LYS A 33 7.94 -25.35 -10.73
C LYS A 33 7.90 -23.94 -11.33
N VAL A 34 7.68 -23.88 -12.63
CA VAL A 34 7.20 -22.70 -13.33
C VAL A 34 5.86 -23.09 -13.93
N GLU A 35 4.86 -22.26 -13.69
CA GLU A 35 3.54 -22.44 -14.25
C GLU A 35 3.12 -21.14 -14.92
N ILE A 36 2.61 -21.26 -16.14
CA ILE A 36 2.02 -20.16 -16.88
C ILE A 36 0.58 -20.58 -17.16
N THR A 37 -0.37 -19.86 -16.59
CA THR A 37 -1.80 -20.04 -16.85
C THR A 37 -2.31 -18.87 -17.66
N TYR A 38 -3.45 -19.07 -18.30
CA TYR A 38 -4.09 -18.04 -19.09
C TYR A 38 -5.53 -17.89 -18.64
N GLU A 39 -5.88 -16.69 -18.22
CA GLU A 39 -7.26 -16.35 -17.89
C GLU A 39 -8.00 -15.99 -19.18
N GLU A 40 -9.10 -16.69 -19.44
CA GLU A 40 -9.99 -16.35 -20.53
C GLU A 40 -10.73 -15.05 -20.19
N PRO A 41 -10.79 -14.07 -21.10
CA PRO A 41 -11.53 -12.84 -20.86
C PRO A 41 -13.02 -13.16 -20.66
N SER A 42 -13.59 -12.79 -19.51
CA SER A 42 -15.03 -12.83 -19.28
C SER A 42 -15.73 -11.80 -20.19
N GLY A 43 -16.72 -12.24 -20.97
CA GLY A 43 -17.32 -11.44 -22.05
C GLY A 43 -18.38 -10.44 -21.60
N GLU A 44 -18.26 -9.20 -22.09
CA GLU A 44 -19.20 -8.41 -22.94
C GLU A 44 -18.73 -6.94 -23.03
N GLY A 45 -17.90 -6.48 -22.08
CA GLY A 45 -17.18 -5.21 -22.15
C GLY A 45 -15.77 -5.39 -22.72
N GLY A 46 -15.66 -5.37 -24.05
CA GLY A 46 -14.42 -5.72 -24.76
C GLY A 46 -13.18 -4.98 -24.25
N GLN A 47 -12.07 -5.71 -24.09
CA GLN A 47 -10.74 -5.08 -24.08
C GLN A 47 -9.61 -5.98 -24.61
N THR A 48 -9.71 -7.32 -24.58
CA THR A 48 -8.75 -8.20 -25.30
C THR A 48 -9.39 -9.50 -25.83
N ASN A 49 -9.21 -9.80 -27.13
CA ASN A 49 -9.63 -11.06 -27.78
C ASN A 49 -8.70 -12.25 -27.51
N ARG A 50 -7.74 -12.11 -26.59
CA ARG A 50 -6.73 -13.14 -26.30
C ARG A 50 -6.69 -13.45 -24.80
N PRO A 51 -6.39 -14.71 -24.43
CA PRO A 51 -6.17 -15.08 -23.04
C PRO A 51 -5.02 -14.28 -22.42
N LEU A 52 -5.18 -13.83 -21.18
CA LEU A 52 -4.21 -13.02 -20.46
C LEU A 52 -3.32 -13.91 -19.58
N PRO A 53 -1.98 -13.78 -19.65
CA PRO A 53 -1.11 -14.68 -18.92
C PRO A 53 -1.06 -14.33 -17.43
N HIS A 54 -0.89 -15.37 -16.62
CA HIS A 54 -0.46 -15.34 -15.23
C HIS A 54 0.73 -16.28 -15.08
N TYR A 55 1.56 -16.04 -14.07
CA TYR A 55 2.66 -16.93 -13.75
C TYR A 55 2.68 -17.29 -12.26
N SER A 56 3.19 -18.47 -11.98
CA SER A 56 3.52 -18.92 -10.63
C SER A 56 4.88 -19.60 -10.62
N LEU A 57 5.68 -19.29 -9.61
CA LEU A 57 6.99 -19.88 -9.38
C LEU A 57 7.00 -20.54 -8.01
N GLU A 58 7.54 -21.75 -7.94
CA GLU A 58 7.78 -22.44 -6.68
C GLU A 58 9.27 -22.77 -6.57
N TYR A 59 9.87 -22.38 -5.44
CA TYR A 59 11.21 -22.75 -5.05
C TYR A 59 11.15 -23.64 -3.81
N SER A 60 11.95 -24.70 -3.79
CA SER A 60 11.97 -25.64 -2.67
C SER A 60 13.39 -26.12 -2.38
N ASN A 61 13.66 -26.45 -1.12
CA ASN A 61 14.87 -27.19 -0.73
C ASN A 61 14.70 -28.72 -0.78
N GLY A 62 13.56 -29.22 -1.27
CA GLY A 62 13.25 -30.64 -1.33
C GLY A 62 12.83 -31.26 0.02
N TRP A 63 12.82 -30.49 1.11
CA TRP A 63 12.37 -30.90 2.43
C TRP A 63 11.16 -30.06 2.87
N SER A 64 11.26 -29.31 3.97
CA SER A 64 10.17 -28.52 4.55
C SER A 64 10.18 -27.04 4.15
N GLY A 65 11.14 -26.61 3.32
CA GLY A 65 11.31 -25.22 2.93
C GLY A 65 10.72 -24.93 1.55
N THR A 66 9.81 -23.97 1.46
CA THR A 66 9.27 -23.47 0.19
C THR A 66 9.21 -21.94 0.14
N PHE A 67 9.27 -21.39 -1.07
CA PHE A 67 8.98 -19.99 -1.38
C PHE A 67 8.22 -19.93 -2.71
N SER A 68 7.11 -19.19 -2.76
CA SER A 68 6.33 -19.00 -3.98
C SER A 68 6.16 -17.54 -4.37
N VAL A 69 6.06 -17.32 -5.67
CA VAL A 69 5.64 -16.06 -6.29
C VAL A 69 4.43 -16.37 -7.16
N GLU A 70 3.36 -15.61 -7.00
CA GLU A 70 2.12 -15.78 -7.77
C GLU A 70 1.69 -14.44 -8.35
N SER A 71 1.16 -14.42 -9.57
CA SER A 71 0.60 -13.22 -10.18
C SER A 71 -0.92 -13.30 -10.30
N ALA A 72 -1.59 -12.17 -10.13
CA ALA A 72 -3.02 -12.02 -10.39
C ALA A 72 -3.30 -10.70 -11.13
N ARG A 73 -4.40 -10.65 -11.89
CA ARG A 73 -4.87 -9.46 -12.60
C ARG A 73 -5.71 -8.56 -11.70
N GLU A 74 -6.44 -9.16 -10.79
CA GLU A 74 -7.22 -8.48 -9.76
C GLU A 74 -6.58 -8.74 -8.41
N GLY A 75 -6.56 -7.73 -7.54
CA GLY A 75 -6.07 -7.91 -6.18
C GLY A 75 -7.01 -8.86 -5.47
N ILE A 76 -6.54 -10.06 -5.13
CA ILE A 76 -7.32 -10.96 -4.29
C ILE A 76 -7.40 -10.28 -2.92
N GLY A 77 -8.57 -9.68 -2.64
CA GLY A 77 -8.90 -8.95 -1.42
C GLY A 77 -9.05 -9.87 -0.21
N ASP A 78 -8.18 -10.85 -0.06
CA ASP A 78 -8.15 -11.70 1.12
C ASP A 78 -7.48 -10.90 2.25
N ARG A 79 -8.29 -10.05 2.90
CA ARG A 79 -8.03 -9.61 4.28
C ARG A 79 -8.28 -10.73 5.30
N ASN A 80 -8.65 -11.93 4.86
CA ASN A 80 -8.70 -13.14 5.69
C ASN A 80 -7.33 -13.82 5.78
N ILE A 81 -6.27 -13.03 5.92
CA ILE A 81 -4.92 -13.57 6.08
C ILE A 81 -4.84 -14.13 7.52
N MET A 82 -5.15 -15.41 7.68
CA MET A 82 -4.90 -16.25 8.87
C MET A 82 -5.17 -15.56 10.24
N GLU A 83 -6.43 -15.52 10.67
CA GLU A 83 -6.81 -15.17 12.05
C GLU A 83 -6.67 -16.37 12.99
N GLU A 84 -5.49 -16.98 13.06
CA GLU A 84 -5.19 -18.02 14.05
C GLU A 84 -4.49 -17.39 15.27
N GLU A 85 -4.72 -17.92 16.49
CA GLU A 85 -4.12 -17.37 17.73
C GLU A 85 -2.58 -17.29 17.71
N ASP A 86 -1.93 -18.09 16.86
CA ASP A 86 -0.47 -18.18 16.74
C ASP A 86 0.13 -17.37 15.57
N THR A 87 -0.62 -16.43 14.97
CA THR A 87 -0.12 -15.53 13.93
C THR A 87 0.37 -14.18 14.45
N GLU A 88 1.30 -13.58 13.71
CA GLU A 88 1.84 -12.24 13.99
C GLU A 88 2.03 -11.48 12.69
N GLU A 89 1.78 -10.17 12.76
CA GLU A 89 1.92 -9.25 11.63
C GLU A 89 3.22 -8.45 11.73
N THR A 90 3.88 -8.26 10.60
CA THR A 90 5.05 -7.38 10.50
C THR A 90 5.12 -6.73 9.12
N GLU A 91 5.92 -5.68 8.99
CA GLU A 91 6.15 -4.98 7.73
C GLU A 91 7.62 -5.14 7.33
N ILE A 92 7.85 -5.42 6.04
CA ILE A 92 9.18 -5.40 5.43
C ILE A 92 9.21 -4.42 4.26
N GLN A 93 10.41 -3.98 3.88
CA GLN A 93 10.60 -3.22 2.66
C GLN A 93 10.77 -4.19 1.48
N SER A 94 10.20 -3.85 0.32
CA SER A 94 10.33 -4.64 -0.91
C SER A 94 10.60 -3.74 -2.12
N PRO A 95 10.99 -4.31 -3.27
CA PRO A 95 11.08 -3.56 -4.53
C PRO A 95 9.75 -2.92 -4.97
N PHE A 96 8.62 -3.37 -4.42
CA PHE A 96 7.27 -2.84 -4.67
C PHE A 96 6.82 -1.80 -3.64
N GLY A 97 7.66 -1.47 -2.65
CA GLY A 97 7.30 -0.67 -1.48
C GLY A 97 7.11 -1.50 -0.21
N PRO A 98 6.50 -0.94 0.86
CA PRO A 98 6.20 -1.67 2.08
C PRO A 98 5.28 -2.88 1.80
N MET A 99 5.62 -4.02 2.42
CA MET A 99 4.89 -5.27 2.28
C MET A 99 4.58 -5.83 3.67
N TYR A 100 3.30 -6.11 3.91
CA TYR A 100 2.80 -6.67 5.14
C TYR A 100 2.87 -8.19 5.08
N LEU A 101 3.44 -8.78 6.13
CA LEU A 101 3.57 -10.20 6.28
C LEU A 101 2.74 -10.65 7.48
N ILE A 102 2.02 -11.75 7.29
CA ILE A 102 1.43 -12.51 8.39
C ILE A 102 2.12 -13.85 8.43
N TYR A 103 2.60 -14.24 9.60
CA TYR A 103 3.34 -15.50 9.74
C TYR A 103 2.95 -16.27 10.99
N ARG A 104 3.16 -17.58 10.93
CA ARG A 104 3.10 -18.50 12.07
C ARG A 104 4.38 -19.32 12.18
N PRO A 105 4.90 -19.60 13.39
CA PRO A 105 4.36 -19.20 14.69
C PRO A 105 4.80 -17.79 15.11
N LYS A 106 3.95 -17.15 15.92
CA LYS A 106 4.18 -15.90 16.67
C LYS A 106 5.32 -16.02 17.67
N GLY A 107 6.08 -14.94 17.87
CA GLY A 107 6.96 -14.75 19.03
C GLY A 107 8.22 -15.64 19.15
N LYS A 108 8.50 -16.54 18.19
CA LYS A 108 9.75 -17.34 18.18
C LYS A 108 10.68 -16.92 17.04
N ASP A 109 11.93 -16.66 17.38
CA ASP A 109 13.03 -16.58 16.41
C ASP A 109 13.26 -17.96 15.79
N GLY A 110 13.18 -18.05 14.46
CA GLY A 110 13.38 -19.31 13.76
C GLY A 110 12.55 -19.47 12.50
N ARG A 111 12.60 -20.68 11.96
CA ARG A 111 11.86 -21.07 10.75
C ARG A 111 10.36 -21.01 11.03
N LYS A 112 9.64 -20.29 10.18
CA LYS A 112 8.19 -20.14 10.24
C LYS A 112 7.53 -21.34 9.57
N LYS A 113 6.41 -21.80 10.14
CA LYS A 113 5.56 -22.80 9.48
C LYS A 113 5.00 -22.23 8.18
N GLU A 114 4.61 -20.96 8.21
CA GLU A 114 4.05 -20.26 7.06
C GLU A 114 4.27 -18.75 7.20
N ILE A 115 4.56 -18.11 6.08
CA ILE A 115 4.61 -16.66 5.89
C ILE A 115 3.75 -16.36 4.66
N LYS A 116 2.82 -15.42 4.77
CA LYS A 116 2.03 -14.89 3.65
C LYS A 116 2.20 -13.38 3.59
N ALA A 117 2.49 -12.87 2.40
CA ALA A 117 2.49 -11.44 2.13
C ALA A 117 1.14 -10.99 1.58
N ASN A 118 0.81 -9.71 1.80
CA ASN A 118 -0.24 -9.08 1.00
C ASN A 118 0.14 -9.05 -0.49
N TRP A 119 -0.87 -9.01 -1.35
CA TRP A 119 -0.67 -8.78 -2.77
C TRP A 119 -0.21 -7.33 -2.99
N VAL A 120 0.86 -7.15 -3.76
CA VAL A 120 1.43 -5.84 -4.10
C VAL A 120 1.37 -5.60 -5.60
N SER A 121 1.02 -4.39 -6.04
CA SER A 121 0.95 -4.03 -7.46
C SER A 121 2.34 -3.74 -8.03
N ASP A 122 2.58 -4.14 -9.27
CA ASP A 122 3.74 -3.66 -10.02
C ASP A 122 3.51 -2.28 -10.65
N ALA A 123 4.58 -1.69 -11.19
CA ALA A 123 4.54 -0.39 -11.84
C ALA A 123 3.57 -0.36 -13.03
N LYS A 124 3.40 -1.46 -13.76
CA LYS A 124 2.49 -1.52 -14.93
C LYS A 124 1.03 -1.55 -14.51
N MET A 125 0.72 -2.21 -13.39
CA MET A 125 -0.61 -2.14 -12.77
C MET A 125 -0.95 -0.71 -12.41
N ASN A 126 -0.02 0.01 -11.77
CA ASN A 126 -0.23 1.41 -11.41
C ASN A 126 -0.41 2.30 -12.66
N GLU A 127 0.37 2.08 -13.73
CA GLU A 127 0.21 2.78 -15.01
C GLU A 127 -1.14 2.51 -15.70
N GLU A 128 -1.67 1.29 -15.60
CA GLU A 128 -2.96 0.93 -16.20
C GLU A 128 -4.14 1.48 -15.42
N LEU A 129 -4.08 1.42 -14.09
CA LEU A 129 -5.10 2.02 -13.22
C LEU A 129 -5.17 3.54 -13.40
N ALA A 130 -4.04 4.20 -13.68
CA ALA A 130 -4.00 5.63 -13.98
C ALA A 130 -4.73 6.04 -15.28
N LYS A 131 -5.09 5.08 -16.16
CA LYS A 131 -5.80 5.37 -17.42
C LYS A 131 -7.31 5.59 -17.23
N GLY A 132 -7.85 5.31 -16.05
CA GLY A 132 -9.25 5.54 -15.70
C GLY A 132 -9.87 4.36 -14.96
N ALA A 133 -10.89 4.64 -14.14
CA ALA A 133 -11.54 3.67 -13.27
C ALA A 133 -12.16 2.46 -14.00
N ASP A 134 -12.55 2.63 -15.27
CA ASP A 134 -13.13 1.57 -16.11
C ASP A 134 -12.09 0.85 -17.00
N SER A 135 -10.80 1.19 -16.87
CA SER A 135 -9.73 0.53 -17.62
C SER A 135 -9.37 -0.78 -16.93
N HIS A 136 -9.72 -1.91 -17.53
CA HIS A 136 -9.28 -3.19 -17.00
C HIS A 136 -7.76 -3.35 -17.24
N PRO A 137 -6.98 -3.72 -16.22
CA PRO A 137 -5.55 -3.93 -16.41
C PRO A 137 -5.30 -5.14 -17.31
N VAL A 138 -4.47 -4.96 -18.32
CA VAL A 138 -4.07 -5.97 -19.31
C VAL A 138 -2.63 -6.42 -19.05
N LEU A 139 -1.72 -5.49 -18.79
CA LEU A 139 -0.28 -5.70 -18.64
C LEU A 139 0.22 -5.71 -17.19
N GLY A 140 -0.50 -5.05 -16.29
CA GLY A 140 -0.18 -4.95 -14.88
C GLY A 140 -0.57 -6.20 -14.11
N ARG A 141 0.22 -6.56 -13.10
CA ARG A 141 -0.11 -7.66 -12.18
C ARG A 141 0.04 -7.25 -10.72
N TYR A 142 -0.78 -7.87 -9.88
CA TYR A 142 -0.53 -8.02 -8.46
C TYR A 142 0.35 -9.24 -8.23
N HIS A 143 1.26 -9.15 -7.27
CA HIS A 143 2.21 -10.20 -6.92
C HIS A 143 2.00 -10.64 -5.47
N GLY A 144 1.74 -11.93 -5.29
CA GLY A 144 1.60 -12.60 -4.00
C GLY A 144 2.86 -13.41 -3.67
N PHE A 145 3.24 -13.41 -2.39
CA PHE A 145 4.42 -14.13 -1.92
C PHE A 145 4.07 -14.99 -0.72
N SER A 146 4.52 -16.23 -0.73
CA SER A 146 4.37 -17.13 0.42
C SER A 146 5.62 -17.95 0.66
N ALA A 147 5.79 -18.43 1.89
CA ALA A 147 6.88 -19.33 2.22
C ALA A 147 6.56 -20.23 3.40
N THR A 148 7.18 -21.41 3.42
CA THR A 148 7.15 -22.33 4.55
C THR A 148 8.56 -22.75 4.93
N GLY A 149 8.78 -23.07 6.21
CA GLY A 149 10.06 -23.60 6.69
C GLY A 149 11.26 -22.65 6.58
N ILE A 150 11.06 -21.34 6.43
CA ILE A 150 12.14 -20.32 6.39
C ILE A 150 11.99 -19.27 7.48
N THR A 151 13.09 -18.59 7.83
CA THR A 151 13.06 -17.46 8.78
C THR A 151 12.54 -16.18 8.12
N LEU A 152 12.04 -15.23 8.92
CA LEU A 152 11.64 -13.90 8.40
C LEU A 152 12.79 -13.15 7.75
N LYS A 153 14.01 -13.31 8.28
CA LYS A 153 15.21 -12.69 7.71
C LYS A 153 15.55 -13.27 6.34
N GLU A 154 15.42 -14.58 6.17
CA GLU A 154 15.58 -15.22 4.86
C GLU A 154 14.49 -14.76 3.89
N PHE A 155 13.23 -14.73 4.32
CA PHE A 155 12.11 -14.23 3.51
C PHE A 155 12.36 -12.79 3.03
N ALA A 156 12.65 -11.86 3.94
CA ALA A 156 12.92 -10.47 3.60
C ALA A 156 14.07 -10.34 2.58
N LYS A 157 15.13 -11.13 2.75
CA LYS A 157 16.26 -11.12 1.83
C LYS A 157 15.93 -11.69 0.44
N ILE A 158 15.01 -12.66 0.35
CA ILE A 158 14.50 -13.13 -0.95
C ILE A 158 13.72 -12.00 -1.63
N ILE A 159 12.80 -11.35 -0.89
CA ILE A 159 11.97 -10.25 -1.39
C ILE A 159 12.83 -9.07 -1.88
N GLU A 160 13.82 -8.63 -1.10
CA GLU A 160 14.77 -7.58 -1.48
C GLU A 160 15.56 -7.91 -2.76
N SER A 161 15.71 -9.20 -3.08
CA SER A 161 16.46 -9.68 -4.24
C SER A 161 15.62 -9.86 -5.51
N LEU A 162 14.30 -9.65 -5.41
CA LEU A 162 13.38 -9.75 -6.54
C LEU A 162 13.71 -8.69 -7.60
N HIS A 163 13.74 -9.13 -8.84
CA HIS A 163 13.96 -8.26 -9.99
C HIS A 163 13.14 -8.77 -11.18
N PRO A 164 12.77 -7.88 -12.11
CA PRO A 164 12.01 -8.26 -13.27
C PRO A 164 12.81 -9.18 -14.20
N VAL A 165 12.15 -10.19 -14.75
CA VAL A 165 12.71 -11.09 -15.76
C VAL A 165 13.07 -10.28 -17.01
N GLY A 166 14.29 -10.47 -17.53
CA GLY A 166 14.78 -9.76 -18.71
C GLY A 166 15.55 -8.47 -18.41
N SER A 167 15.67 -8.04 -17.14
CA SER A 167 16.64 -7.01 -16.77
C SER A 167 18.04 -7.64 -16.67
N GLU A 168 18.85 -7.60 -17.73
CA GLU A 168 20.26 -7.94 -17.60
C GLU A 168 20.98 -6.89 -16.71
N THR A 169 21.42 -7.33 -15.53
CA THR A 169 22.34 -6.68 -14.57
C THR A 169 22.51 -5.14 -14.66
N ALA A 170 21.80 -4.41 -13.79
CA ALA A 170 22.25 -3.08 -13.33
C ALA A 170 22.76 -3.20 -11.88
N GLY A 171 24.08 -3.26 -11.74
CA GLY A 171 24.74 -3.12 -10.44
C GLY A 171 24.44 -1.76 -9.78
N LYS A 172 24.33 -1.79 -8.45
CA LYS A 172 24.48 -0.68 -7.51
C LYS A 172 23.94 0.68 -7.99
N SER A 173 22.66 0.98 -7.73
CA SER A 173 22.26 2.37 -7.53
C SER A 173 22.37 2.73 -6.06
N ALA A 174 23.38 3.54 -5.77
CA ALA A 174 23.71 4.05 -4.47
C ALA A 174 22.61 4.98 -3.94
N VAL A 175 22.35 4.81 -2.65
CA VAL A 175 21.71 5.78 -1.77
C VAL A 175 22.33 7.16 -2.00
N SER A 176 21.54 8.15 -2.42
CA SER A 176 21.96 9.55 -2.35
C SER A 176 21.14 10.24 -1.26
N ALA A 177 21.80 10.45 -0.13
CA ALA A 177 21.40 11.41 0.88
C ALA A 177 21.88 12.78 0.41
N ALA A 178 20.95 13.67 0.04
CA ALA A 178 21.24 15.08 -0.14
C ALA A 178 20.65 15.84 1.05
N SER A 179 21.53 16.31 1.93
CA SER A 179 21.22 17.33 2.94
C SER A 179 20.83 18.62 2.23
N ALA A 180 19.67 19.18 2.57
CA ALA A 180 19.29 20.53 2.18
C ALA A 180 19.34 21.43 3.41
N THR A 181 20.35 22.31 3.43
CA THR A 181 20.44 23.46 4.32
C THR A 181 19.36 24.49 3.95
N ALA A 182 18.76 25.08 4.98
CA ALA A 182 17.58 25.95 4.89
C ALA A 182 17.82 27.33 4.27
N ALA A 183 16.78 27.86 3.62
CA ALA A 183 16.57 29.26 3.27
C ALA A 183 15.05 29.58 3.41
N PRO A 184 14.65 30.85 3.63
CA PRO A 184 13.59 31.22 4.58
C PRO A 184 12.15 31.09 4.06
N GLU A 185 11.26 30.88 5.04
CA GLU A 185 9.82 30.58 4.94
C GLU A 185 8.98 31.71 4.31
N GLN A 186 8.20 31.34 3.29
CA GLN A 186 6.87 31.92 3.04
C GLN A 186 5.81 30.96 3.61
N PRO A 187 4.68 31.45 4.13
CA PRO A 187 3.66 30.61 4.77
C PRO A 187 3.06 29.64 3.74
N SER A 188 3.43 28.38 3.86
CA SER A 188 2.92 27.29 3.02
C SER A 188 1.43 27.10 3.27
N ALA A 189 0.64 27.12 2.19
CA ALA A 189 -0.76 26.70 2.22
C ALA A 189 -0.90 25.35 2.96
N LEU A 190 -1.79 25.30 3.95
CA LEU A 190 -2.04 24.11 4.76
C LEU A 190 -2.52 22.95 3.86
N LYS A 191 -1.70 21.91 3.71
CA LYS A 191 -2.01 20.70 2.92
C LYS A 191 -2.12 19.50 3.85
N ILE A 192 -3.32 19.25 4.36
CA ILE A 192 -3.63 18.08 5.19
C ILE A 192 -4.67 17.27 4.43
N HIS A 193 -4.56 15.94 4.40
CA HIS A 193 -5.55 15.11 3.74
C HIS A 193 -6.95 15.29 4.39
N PRO A 194 -8.05 15.58 3.65
CA PRO A 194 -9.36 15.89 4.23
C PRO A 194 -9.89 14.84 5.22
N LYS A 195 -9.63 13.56 4.96
CA LYS A 195 -9.98 12.43 5.86
C LYS A 195 -9.37 12.51 7.27
N VAL A 196 -8.33 13.33 7.49
CA VAL A 196 -7.82 13.61 8.84
C VAL A 196 -8.90 14.23 9.73
N PHE A 197 -9.72 15.11 9.16
CA PHE A 197 -10.81 15.76 9.90
C PHE A 197 -11.99 14.82 10.15
N ASN A 198 -12.21 13.82 9.28
CA ASN A 198 -13.17 12.74 9.52
C ASN A 198 -12.81 11.93 10.78
N MET A 199 -11.54 11.79 11.14
CA MET A 199 -11.15 11.10 12.39
C MET A 199 -11.47 11.90 13.66
N ILE A 200 -11.59 13.23 13.54
CA ILE A 200 -11.92 14.12 14.66
C ILE A 200 -13.42 14.06 14.94
N ASP A 201 -14.20 13.97 13.86
CA ASP A 201 -15.65 13.82 13.87
C ASP A 201 -16.07 12.39 14.24
N CYS A 202 -17.18 12.24 14.96
CA CYS A 202 -17.80 10.94 15.21
C CYS A 202 -18.93 10.69 14.21
N TRP A 203 -19.52 9.49 14.15
CA TRP A 203 -20.69 9.30 13.28
C TRP A 203 -21.85 10.18 13.74
N VAL A 204 -22.71 10.61 12.81
CA VAL A 204 -23.86 11.50 13.09
C VAL A 204 -24.82 10.93 14.14
N SER A 205 -24.80 9.61 14.35
CA SER A 205 -25.59 8.91 15.37
C SER A 205 -24.98 8.96 16.79
N ASP A 206 -23.73 9.39 16.93
CA ASP A 206 -23.02 9.38 18.20
C ASP A 206 -23.31 10.63 19.03
N SER A 207 -23.15 10.51 20.36
CA SER A 207 -23.65 11.50 21.31
C SER A 207 -22.72 12.70 21.54
N GLU A 208 -21.43 12.59 21.17
CA GLU A 208 -20.41 13.58 21.51
C GLU A 208 -19.26 13.62 20.48
N SER A 209 -18.69 14.81 20.28
CA SER A 209 -17.50 15.05 19.44
C SER A 209 -16.74 16.27 20.00
N PRO A 210 -15.40 16.37 19.82
CA PRO A 210 -14.54 15.51 18.99
C PRO A 210 -14.03 14.26 19.74
N VAL A 211 -13.91 13.13 19.03
CA VAL A 211 -13.40 11.86 19.61
C VAL A 211 -11.88 11.73 19.52
N VAL A 212 -11.26 12.37 18.54
CA VAL A 212 -9.79 12.47 18.40
C VAL A 212 -9.37 13.92 18.52
N THR A 213 -8.50 14.20 19.49
CA THR A 213 -8.02 15.57 19.79
C THR A 213 -6.57 15.81 19.39
N GLU A 214 -5.80 14.77 19.10
CA GLU A 214 -4.43 14.86 18.58
C GLU A 214 -4.16 13.84 17.47
N ILE A 215 -3.59 14.29 16.34
CA ILE A 215 -3.26 13.45 15.18
C ILE A 215 -1.81 13.68 14.75
N ASN A 216 -1.05 12.60 14.59
CA ASN A 216 0.33 12.65 14.09
C ASN A 216 0.35 12.85 12.56
N LEU A 217 0.62 14.08 12.11
CA LEU A 217 0.61 14.44 10.69
C LEU A 217 1.74 13.77 9.91
N ASP A 218 2.91 13.56 10.54
CA ASP A 218 4.03 12.89 9.88
C ASP A 218 3.76 11.39 9.63
N ALA A 219 2.89 10.79 10.44
CA ALA A 219 2.43 9.42 10.24
C ALA A 219 1.33 9.35 9.18
N VAL A 220 0.40 10.30 9.18
CA VAL A 220 -0.66 10.43 8.16
C VAL A 220 -0.05 10.59 6.76
N GLU A 221 0.90 11.51 6.58
CA GLU A 221 1.55 11.74 5.28
C GLU A 221 2.28 10.51 4.73
N LYS A 222 2.70 9.60 5.62
CA LYS A 222 3.38 8.35 5.24
C LYS A 222 2.42 7.17 5.09
N ASN A 223 1.16 7.34 5.49
CA ASN A 223 0.13 6.32 5.39
C ASN A 223 -0.65 6.50 4.08
N GLY A 224 0.00 6.14 2.97
CA GLY A 224 -0.58 6.19 1.63
C GLY A 224 -1.77 5.24 1.44
N ASN A 225 -1.97 4.25 2.32
CA ASN A 225 -3.10 3.32 2.21
C ASN A 225 -4.42 3.98 2.62
N GLN A 226 -4.40 4.82 3.66
CA GLN A 226 -5.62 5.47 4.16
C GLN A 226 -5.74 6.94 3.76
N PHE A 227 -4.62 7.61 3.48
CA PHE A 227 -4.52 9.04 3.19
C PHE A 227 -3.75 9.28 1.88
N ASN A 228 -4.05 8.50 0.84
CA ASN A 228 -3.49 8.75 -0.50
C ASN A 228 -3.86 10.15 -0.98
N HIS A 229 -2.91 10.84 -1.62
CA HIS A 229 -3.18 12.17 -2.15
C HIS A 229 -3.73 12.14 -3.59
N ASP A 230 -3.85 10.97 -4.20
CA ASP A 230 -4.20 10.80 -5.61
C ASP A 230 -5.62 11.29 -5.92
N ASP A 231 -6.55 11.11 -4.96
CA ASP A 231 -7.94 11.59 -5.06
C ASP A 231 -8.15 12.94 -4.35
N VAL A 232 -7.06 13.57 -3.88
CA VAL A 232 -7.10 14.90 -3.27
C VAL A 232 -6.86 15.95 -4.34
N SER A 233 -7.89 16.76 -4.60
CA SER A 233 -7.86 17.84 -5.58
C SER A 233 -8.20 19.18 -4.94
N GLN A 234 -7.80 20.26 -5.61
CA GLN A 234 -8.19 21.61 -5.21
C GLN A 234 -9.39 22.06 -6.04
N ASP A 235 -10.47 22.42 -5.36
CA ASP A 235 -11.74 22.91 -5.92
C ASP A 235 -12.03 24.31 -5.36
N GLY A 236 -11.49 25.33 -6.02
CA GLY A 236 -11.53 26.71 -5.54
C GLY A 236 -10.80 26.88 -4.20
N GLU A 237 -11.53 27.31 -3.17
CA GLU A 237 -11.02 27.44 -1.78
C GLU A 237 -10.93 26.09 -1.05
N TRP A 238 -11.52 25.03 -1.61
CA TRP A 238 -11.61 23.73 -0.96
C TRP A 238 -10.47 22.81 -1.39
N LEU A 239 -9.89 22.12 -0.42
CA LEU A 239 -9.18 20.87 -0.67
C LEU A 239 -10.16 19.72 -0.49
N ARG A 240 -10.40 18.98 -1.56
CA ARG A 240 -11.44 17.95 -1.67
C ARG A 240 -10.80 16.59 -1.90
N PHE A 241 -11.28 15.60 -1.17
CA PHE A 241 -11.04 14.18 -1.37
C PHE A 241 -12.36 13.54 -1.80
N SER A 242 -12.38 12.90 -2.97
CA SER A 242 -13.55 12.15 -3.42
C SER A 242 -13.51 10.74 -2.81
N LEU A 243 -14.64 10.26 -2.29
CA LEU A 243 -14.70 8.92 -1.73
C LEU A 243 -14.75 7.90 -2.88
N PRO A 244 -13.86 6.90 -2.90
CA PRO A 244 -13.90 5.83 -3.90
C PRO A 244 -15.28 5.16 -3.92
N ASP A 245 -15.72 4.76 -5.12
CA ASP A 245 -16.93 3.96 -5.34
C ASP A 245 -18.25 4.61 -4.88
N THR A 246 -18.24 5.91 -4.59
CA THR A 246 -19.44 6.68 -4.24
C THR A 246 -19.42 8.05 -4.89
N SER A 247 -20.55 8.76 -4.91
CA SER A 247 -20.61 10.19 -5.25
C SER A 247 -20.17 11.09 -4.08
N GLY A 248 -19.68 10.49 -2.99
CA GLY A 248 -19.36 11.15 -1.74
C GLY A 248 -18.02 11.89 -1.76
N PHE A 249 -17.80 12.72 -0.76
CA PHE A 249 -16.58 13.48 -0.61
C PHE A 249 -16.32 13.92 0.82
N MET A 250 -15.06 14.19 1.10
CA MET A 250 -14.59 14.92 2.26
C MET A 250 -13.86 16.16 1.77
N ARG A 251 -14.13 17.34 2.33
CA ARG A 251 -13.41 18.54 1.92
C ARG A 251 -13.24 19.51 3.07
N TYR A 252 -12.20 20.34 3.01
CA TYR A 252 -12.09 21.47 3.91
C TYR A 252 -11.59 22.71 3.19
N ARG A 253 -11.86 23.87 3.77
CA ARG A 253 -11.23 25.14 3.40
C ARG A 253 -10.70 25.84 4.63
N VAL A 254 -9.64 26.63 4.46
CA VAL A 254 -9.06 27.40 5.54
C VAL A 254 -9.83 28.71 5.71
N LEU A 255 -10.36 28.94 6.91
CA LEU A 255 -11.05 30.18 7.29
C LEU A 255 -10.07 31.19 7.94
N GLU A 256 -9.13 30.70 8.75
CA GLU A 256 -8.09 31.51 9.39
C GLU A 256 -6.77 30.72 9.46
N SER A 257 -5.64 31.43 9.28
CA SER A 257 -4.31 30.89 9.52
C SER A 257 -3.43 31.98 10.16
N LYS A 258 -2.89 31.69 11.34
CA LYS A 258 -2.04 32.60 12.10
C LYS A 258 -0.94 31.84 12.81
N GLY A 259 0.30 31.95 12.32
CA GLY A 259 1.42 31.19 12.85
C GLY A 259 1.17 29.69 12.69
N ASN A 260 1.13 28.97 13.80
CA ASN A 260 0.82 27.53 13.82
C ASN A 260 -0.65 27.20 14.11
N HIS A 261 -1.49 28.23 14.27
CA HIS A 261 -2.92 28.11 14.52
C HIS A 261 -3.71 28.15 13.21
N TYR A 262 -4.71 27.28 13.09
CA TYR A 262 -5.58 27.16 11.93
C TYR A 262 -7.04 27.00 12.34
N LYS A 263 -7.92 27.63 11.56
CA LYS A 263 -9.37 27.41 11.61
C LYS A 263 -9.82 26.95 10.24
N VAL A 264 -10.51 25.81 10.18
CA VAL A 264 -11.02 25.25 8.94
C VAL A 264 -12.53 25.03 9.01
N GLU A 265 -13.19 25.14 7.87
CA GLU A 265 -14.51 24.55 7.66
C GLU A 265 -14.31 23.19 7.01
N TYR A 266 -14.84 22.14 7.61
CA TYR A 266 -14.81 20.77 7.10
C TYR A 266 -16.22 20.32 6.71
N GLN A 267 -16.31 19.53 5.64
CA GLN A 267 -17.55 18.93 5.16
C GLN A 267 -17.35 17.46 4.80
N ASP A 268 -18.34 16.64 5.12
CA ASP A 268 -18.38 15.22 4.82
C ASP A 268 -19.71 14.85 4.16
N ASN A 269 -19.63 14.08 3.08
CA ASN A 269 -20.75 13.48 2.39
C ASN A 269 -20.37 12.03 2.07
N GLY A 270 -21.03 11.06 2.72
CA GLY A 270 -20.79 9.63 2.53
C GLY A 270 -21.36 9.02 1.23
N GLY A 271 -21.70 9.83 0.23
CA GLY A 271 -22.29 9.37 -1.04
C GLY A 271 -23.82 9.49 -1.13
N GLY A 272 -24.45 10.18 -0.18
CA GLY A 272 -25.89 10.40 -0.11
C GLY A 272 -26.27 11.86 -0.35
N THR A 273 -27.53 12.19 -0.03
CA THR A 273 -28.02 13.58 -0.12
C THR A 273 -27.63 14.44 1.08
N LEU A 274 -27.29 13.82 2.22
CA LEU A 274 -26.87 14.51 3.44
C LEU A 274 -25.39 14.89 3.35
N THR A 275 -25.10 16.16 3.62
CA THR A 275 -23.74 16.67 3.82
C THR A 275 -23.67 17.30 5.20
N THR A 276 -22.73 16.85 6.03
CA THR A 276 -22.47 17.47 7.33
C THR A 276 -21.39 18.53 7.20
N ALA A 277 -21.38 19.48 8.14
CA ALA A 277 -20.36 20.51 8.19
C ALA A 277 -19.94 20.76 9.64
N SER A 278 -18.65 21.06 9.83
CA SER A 278 -18.10 21.44 11.12
C SER A 278 -17.05 22.53 10.96
N VAL A 279 -16.82 23.27 12.03
CA VAL A 279 -15.71 24.22 12.16
C VAL A 279 -14.73 23.65 13.17
N ILE A 280 -13.49 23.49 12.75
CA ILE A 280 -12.43 22.89 13.56
C ILE A 280 -11.30 23.90 13.68
N GLU A 281 -10.93 24.21 14.93
CA GLU A 281 -9.75 25.01 15.25
C GLU A 281 -8.68 24.10 15.84
N PHE A 282 -7.44 24.29 15.41
CA PHE A 282 -6.33 23.46 15.86
C PHE A 282 -4.99 24.18 15.73
N ASP A 283 -4.02 23.69 16.48
CA ASP A 283 -2.61 24.07 16.36
C ASP A 283 -1.81 22.92 15.75
N VAL A 284 -0.83 23.25 14.91
CA VAL A 284 0.21 22.30 14.48
C VAL A 284 1.44 22.50 15.35
N VAL A 285 1.74 21.53 16.22
CA VAL A 285 2.84 21.60 17.19
C VAL A 285 3.81 20.44 17.00
N LYS A 286 5.06 20.59 17.48
CA LYS A 286 6.00 19.47 17.58
C LYS A 286 5.82 18.76 18.91
N ARG A 287 5.83 17.43 18.89
CA ARG A 287 5.76 16.59 20.08
C ARG A 287 6.79 15.48 19.99
N ASP A 288 7.50 15.26 21.08
CA ASP A 288 8.38 14.11 21.19
C ASP A 288 7.59 12.86 21.59
N VAL A 289 7.70 11.81 20.78
CA VAL A 289 7.11 10.49 21.00
C VAL A 289 8.22 9.44 20.99
N ARG A 290 7.91 8.22 21.43
CA ARG A 290 8.84 7.08 21.30
C ARG A 290 8.29 6.08 20.31
N ARG A 291 9.09 5.68 19.32
CA ARG A 291 8.76 4.61 18.37
C ARG A 291 9.84 3.54 18.45
N GLY A 292 9.46 2.32 18.85
CA GLY A 292 10.42 1.26 19.15
C GLY A 292 11.44 1.67 20.23
N GLY A 293 10.99 2.41 21.24
CA GLY A 293 11.84 2.93 22.33
C GLY A 293 12.74 4.12 21.98
N LYS A 294 12.89 4.47 20.68
CA LYS A 294 13.69 5.62 20.24
C LYS A 294 12.88 6.92 20.26
N PRO A 295 13.43 8.03 20.77
CA PRO A 295 12.77 9.33 20.69
C PRO A 295 12.63 9.77 19.23
N LEU A 296 11.47 10.32 18.90
CA LEU A 296 11.12 10.84 17.59
C LEU A 296 10.29 12.11 17.80
N SER A 297 10.74 13.22 17.23
CA SER A 297 9.94 14.45 17.20
C SER A 297 9.00 14.41 16.01
N VAL A 298 7.70 14.61 16.23
CA VAL A 298 6.66 14.54 15.19
C VAL A 298 5.80 15.81 15.19
N ARG A 299 5.27 16.17 14.02
CA ARG A 299 4.21 17.18 13.90
C ARG A 299 2.87 16.57 14.32
N VAL A 300 2.17 17.27 15.21
CA VAL A 300 0.86 16.88 15.71
C VAL A 300 -0.12 18.01 15.43
N LEU A 301 -1.24 17.66 14.79
CA LEU A 301 -2.44 18.48 14.81
C LEU A 301 -3.11 18.29 16.17
N ARG A 302 -3.28 19.37 16.93
CA ARG A 302 -3.98 19.38 18.21
C ARG A 302 -5.23 20.23 18.11
N VAL A 303 -6.40 19.60 18.26
CA VAL A 303 -7.70 20.27 18.22
C VAL A 303 -7.87 21.16 19.46
N THR A 304 -8.24 22.42 19.24
CA THR A 304 -8.50 23.42 20.29
C THR A 304 -9.98 23.77 20.39
N SER A 305 -10.73 23.67 19.29
CA SER A 305 -12.17 23.85 19.26
C SER A 305 -12.81 23.01 18.16
N TYR A 306 -14.02 22.53 18.41
CA TYR A 306 -14.86 21.82 17.44
C TYR A 306 -16.30 22.33 17.57
N THR A 307 -16.94 22.62 16.45
CA THR A 307 -18.34 23.03 16.42
C THR A 307 -19.03 22.39 15.22
N GLN A 308 -20.01 21.53 15.46
CA GLN A 308 -20.88 21.00 14.42
C GLN A 308 -21.88 22.07 13.98
N LYS A 309 -22.13 22.20 12.67
CA LYS A 309 -23.09 23.16 12.10
C LYS A 309 -24.46 22.55 11.90
#